data_AF-A0A942KNT8-F1
#
_entry.id   AF-A0A942KNT8-F1
#
_cell.length_a   1.000
_cell.length_b   1.000
_cell.length_c   1.000
_cell.angle_alpha   90.00
_cell.angle_beta   90.00
_cell.angle_gamma   90.00
#
_symmetry.space_group_name_H-M   'P 1'
#
loop_
_entity.id
_entity.type
_entity.pdbx_description
1 polymer ?
#
loop_
_entity_poly.entity_id
_entity_poly.type
_entity_poly.pdbx_seq_one_letter_code
_entity_poly.pdbx_strand_id
1 'polypeptide(L)'
;MHDREKEIERRIINLTDHLVQSCMSASLLEDDVRVHHVRQSANTVFEISSLLMEVLPGRENYLYNLLQQLTAQRLPNKRVMDSFGSFWSDLDAIIKEGLLLYNQKKDEKYTDGKNSQECPEGYLQKDQEPSSNIPVAVESLLQSDISDCLPPPLEEIRQNNPIAIPDWLSTRLQKCFPGSLIMANWKYRGNNVDYYLPDHKLILMRPGRLTKSYARLHYYAENEGMTLIWLEEKDLQDEKNLCRKIKKR
;
A
#
# COMPACT_ATOMS: atom_id res chain seq x y z
N MET A 1 -21.28 21.92 -24.22
CA MET A 1 -20.47 21.59 -23.03
C MET A 1 -20.57 20.11 -22.67
N HIS A 2 -21.77 19.53 -22.65
CA HIS A 2 -21.99 18.13 -22.26
C HIS A 2 -21.24 17.07 -23.11
N ASP A 3 -20.99 17.33 -24.40
CA ASP A 3 -20.27 16.38 -25.26
C ASP A 3 -18.76 16.30 -24.95
N ARG A 4 -18.17 17.40 -24.47
CA ARG A 4 -16.74 17.44 -24.10
C ARG A 4 -16.48 16.65 -22.82
N GLU A 5 -17.34 16.81 -21.83
CA GLU A 5 -17.25 16.06 -20.56
C GLU A 5 -17.37 14.54 -20.81
N LYS A 6 -18.32 14.14 -21.66
CA LYS A 6 -18.47 12.73 -22.07
C LYS A 6 -17.24 12.18 -22.79
N GLU A 7 -16.57 13.00 -23.60
CA GLU A 7 -15.35 12.57 -24.28
C GLU A 7 -14.19 12.41 -23.29
N ILE A 8 -14.04 13.33 -22.33
CA ILE A 8 -13.02 13.23 -21.28
C ILE A 8 -13.27 11.99 -20.41
N GLU A 9 -14.52 11.75 -20.01
CA GLU A 9 -14.90 10.57 -19.22
C GLU A 9 -14.57 9.27 -19.97
N ARG A 10 -14.98 9.17 -21.24
CA ARG A 10 -14.65 8.02 -22.10
C ARG A 10 -13.14 7.84 -22.23
N ARG A 11 -12.39 8.94 -22.35
CA ARG A 11 -10.93 8.89 -22.45
C ARG A 11 -10.29 8.41 -21.16
N ILE A 12 -10.74 8.88 -20.00
CA ILE A 12 -10.28 8.41 -18.68
C ILE A 12 -10.54 6.91 -18.53
N ILE A 13 -11.73 6.45 -18.92
CA ILE A 13 -12.10 5.04 -18.89
C ILE A 13 -11.14 4.20 -19.73
N ASN A 14 -10.95 4.57 -21.00
CA ASN A 14 -10.08 3.83 -21.92
C ASN A 14 -8.62 3.80 -21.46
N LEU A 15 -8.12 4.92 -20.90
CA LEU A 15 -6.77 4.98 -20.34
C LEU A 15 -6.64 4.14 -19.07
N THR A 16 -7.70 4.05 -18.26
CA THR A 16 -7.71 3.19 -17.07
C THR A 16 -7.68 1.73 -17.46
N ASP A 17 -8.45 1.32 -18.48
CA ASP A 17 -8.40 -0.05 -19.00
C ASP A 17 -7.01 -0.38 -19.58
N HIS A 18 -6.39 0.58 -20.29
CA HIS A 18 -5.00 0.45 -20.76
C HIS A 18 -4.00 0.33 -19.60
N LEU A 19 -4.17 1.10 -18.52
CA LEU A 19 -3.34 1.02 -17.33
C LEU A 19 -3.42 -0.36 -16.67
N VAL A 20 -4.63 -0.94 -16.57
CA VAL A 20 -4.83 -2.32 -16.06
C VAL A 20 -4.06 -3.31 -16.93
N GLN A 21 -4.20 -3.22 -18.25
CA GLN A 21 -3.48 -4.10 -19.18
C GLN A 21 -1.97 -3.94 -19.06
N SER A 22 -1.46 -2.71 -18.95
CA SER A 22 -0.05 -2.42 -18.73
C SER A 22 0.47 -3.05 -17.43
N CYS A 23 -0.30 -3.01 -16.36
CA CYS A 23 0.08 -3.64 -15.08
C CYS A 23 0.09 -5.17 -15.19
N MET A 24 -0.87 -5.77 -15.91
CA MET A 24 -0.86 -7.21 -16.18
C MET A 24 0.37 -7.60 -17.00
N SER A 25 0.69 -6.87 -18.06
CA SER A 25 1.89 -7.09 -18.86
C SER A 25 3.17 -6.96 -18.04
N ALA A 26 3.28 -5.92 -17.20
CA ALA A 26 4.43 -5.70 -16.33
C ALA A 26 4.65 -6.88 -15.38
N SER A 27 3.58 -7.47 -14.86
CA SER A 27 3.68 -8.62 -13.94
C SER A 27 4.18 -9.92 -14.58
N LEU A 28 4.21 -9.98 -15.91
CA LEU A 28 4.76 -11.10 -16.69
C LEU A 28 6.20 -10.84 -17.15
N LEU A 29 6.74 -9.65 -16.89
CA LEU A 29 8.08 -9.24 -17.29
C LEU A 29 9.05 -9.33 -16.10
N GLU A 30 10.31 -9.61 -16.41
CA GLU A 30 11.39 -9.72 -15.42
C GLU A 30 12.38 -8.54 -15.52
N ASP A 31 13.02 -8.25 -14.38
CA ASP A 31 14.16 -7.34 -14.23
C ASP A 31 14.03 -5.99 -14.97
N ASP A 32 15.03 -5.64 -15.78
CA ASP A 32 15.15 -4.33 -16.43
C ASP A 32 14.02 -4.05 -17.43
N VAL A 33 13.47 -5.10 -18.04
CA VAL A 33 12.36 -4.98 -19.00
C VAL A 33 11.09 -4.54 -18.26
N ARG A 34 10.86 -5.08 -17.06
CA ARG A 34 9.75 -4.65 -16.19
C ARG A 34 9.92 -3.19 -15.78
N VAL A 35 11.13 -2.78 -15.37
CA VAL A 35 11.41 -1.38 -14.97
C VAL A 35 11.14 -0.41 -16.13
N HIS A 36 11.59 -0.76 -17.34
CA HIS A 36 11.33 0.06 -18.53
C HIS A 36 9.82 0.15 -18.83
N HIS A 37 9.11 -0.97 -18.73
CA HIS A 37 7.67 -1.03 -18.95
C HIS A 37 6.87 -0.21 -17.92
N VAL A 38 7.27 -0.25 -16.65
CA VAL A 38 6.69 0.57 -15.57
C VAL A 38 6.84 2.06 -15.90
N ARG A 39 8.04 2.50 -16.27
CA ARG A 39 8.30 3.89 -16.65
C ARG A 39 7.50 4.32 -17.88
N GLN A 40 7.36 3.46 -18.89
CA GLN A 40 6.52 3.76 -20.05
C GLN A 40 5.05 3.92 -19.65
N SER A 41 4.55 3.02 -18.79
CA SER A 41 3.17 3.01 -18.31
C SER A 41 2.83 4.19 -17.40
N ALA A 42 3.83 4.80 -16.76
CA ALA A 42 3.68 6.03 -15.98
C ALA A 42 3.11 7.20 -16.80
N ASN A 43 3.37 7.24 -18.12
CA ASN A 43 2.78 8.25 -19.00
C ASN A 43 1.27 8.13 -19.10
N THR A 44 0.71 6.92 -19.04
CA THR A 44 -0.74 6.70 -19.01
C THR A 44 -1.34 7.32 -17.74
N VAL A 45 -0.68 7.14 -16.59
CA VAL A 45 -1.11 7.77 -15.33
C VAL A 45 -1.03 9.30 -15.40
N PHE A 46 0.02 9.84 -16.02
CA PHE A 46 0.13 11.28 -16.27
C PHE A 46 -1.05 11.83 -17.09
N GLU A 47 -1.44 11.14 -18.17
CA GLU A 47 -2.58 11.52 -19.01
C GLU A 47 -3.90 11.45 -18.23
N ILE A 48 -4.15 10.35 -17.51
CA ILE A 48 -5.35 10.22 -16.66
C ILE A 48 -5.38 11.34 -15.64
N SER A 49 -4.26 11.64 -15.00
CA SER A 49 -4.13 12.69 -13.99
C SER A 49 -4.47 14.07 -14.53
N SER A 50 -3.97 14.39 -15.73
CA SER A 50 -4.25 15.66 -16.40
C SER A 50 -5.74 15.82 -16.72
N LEU A 51 -6.39 14.76 -17.23
CA LEU A 51 -7.81 14.75 -17.53
C LEU A 51 -8.67 14.83 -16.26
N LEU A 52 -8.29 14.12 -15.20
CA LEU A 52 -8.99 14.18 -13.92
C LEU A 52 -8.95 15.58 -13.31
N MET A 53 -7.83 16.29 -13.44
CA MET A 53 -7.70 17.66 -12.92
C MET A 53 -8.42 18.70 -13.78
N GLU A 54 -8.71 18.39 -15.04
CA GLU A 54 -9.62 19.19 -15.88
C GLU A 54 -11.08 19.08 -15.41
N VAL A 55 -11.51 17.89 -14.97
CA VAL A 55 -12.89 17.64 -14.52
C VAL A 55 -13.09 17.97 -13.04
N LEU A 56 -12.06 17.74 -12.21
CA LEU A 56 -12.11 17.87 -10.75
C LEU A 56 -10.99 18.78 -10.23
N PRO A 57 -11.01 20.09 -10.55
CA PRO A 57 -9.97 21.02 -10.11
C PRO A 57 -9.92 21.12 -8.58
N GLY A 58 -8.71 21.24 -8.02
CA GLY A 58 -8.47 21.43 -6.58
C GLY A 58 -8.55 20.15 -5.73
N ARG A 59 -8.64 18.97 -6.35
CA ARG A 59 -8.69 17.67 -5.66
C ARG A 59 -7.39 16.86 -5.81
N GLU A 60 -6.24 17.51 -6.00
CA GLU A 60 -4.95 16.84 -6.21
C GLU A 60 -4.59 15.86 -5.09
N ASN A 61 -4.93 16.21 -3.84
CA ASN A 61 -4.64 15.39 -2.66
C ASN A 61 -5.31 14.00 -2.69
N TYR A 62 -6.34 13.83 -3.52
CA TYR A 62 -7.06 12.57 -3.67
C TYR A 62 -6.66 11.78 -4.92
N LEU A 63 -5.79 12.35 -5.77
CA LEU A 63 -5.52 11.82 -7.10
C LEU A 63 -4.96 10.40 -7.07
N TYR A 64 -4.04 10.12 -6.15
CA TYR A 64 -3.51 8.77 -5.92
C TYR A 64 -4.62 7.77 -5.57
N ASN A 65 -5.48 8.10 -4.60
CA ASN A 65 -6.56 7.22 -4.16
C ASN A 65 -7.60 7.02 -5.28
N LEU A 66 -7.88 8.08 -6.04
CA LEU A 66 -8.83 8.03 -7.15
C LEU A 66 -8.32 7.12 -8.28
N LEU A 67 -7.05 7.21 -8.64
CA LEU A 67 -6.41 6.32 -9.61
C LEU A 67 -6.47 4.86 -9.14
N GLN A 68 -6.18 4.59 -7.87
CA GLN A 68 -6.31 3.24 -7.31
C GLN A 68 -7.74 2.72 -7.39
N GLN A 69 -8.73 3.55 -7.04
CA GLN A 69 -10.15 3.17 -7.08
C GLN A 69 -10.63 2.91 -8.51
N LEU A 70 -10.31 3.80 -9.45
CA LEU A 70 -10.65 3.64 -10.86
C LEU A 70 -10.06 2.35 -11.42
N THR A 71 -8.80 2.07 -11.11
CA THR A 71 -8.15 0.84 -11.55
C THR A 71 -8.78 -0.39 -10.91
N ALA A 72 -9.06 -0.36 -9.60
CA ALA A 72 -9.67 -1.47 -8.87
C ALA A 72 -11.06 -1.84 -9.39
N GLN A 73 -11.85 -0.86 -9.84
CA GLN A 73 -13.16 -1.09 -10.46
C GLN A 73 -13.09 -1.81 -11.81
N ARG A 74 -11.92 -1.79 -12.46
CA ARG A 74 -11.68 -2.38 -13.78
C ARG A 74 -10.99 -3.74 -13.73
N LEU A 75 -10.69 -4.25 -12.53
CA LEU A 75 -9.99 -5.52 -12.41
C LEU A 75 -10.91 -6.71 -12.71
N PRO A 76 -10.37 -7.76 -13.36
CA PRO A 76 -11.05 -9.03 -13.47
C PRO A 76 -11.25 -9.69 -12.09
N ASN A 77 -12.04 -10.76 -12.05
CA ASN A 77 -12.33 -11.47 -10.82
C ASN A 77 -11.06 -11.95 -10.08
N LYS A 78 -11.18 -12.11 -8.76
CA LYS A 78 -10.05 -12.39 -7.84
C LYS A 78 -9.15 -13.56 -8.27
N ARG A 79 -9.75 -14.59 -8.88
CA ARG A 79 -9.03 -15.77 -9.39
C ARG A 79 -8.05 -15.44 -10.53
N VAL A 80 -8.41 -14.52 -11.42
CA VAL A 80 -7.53 -14.04 -12.50
C VAL A 80 -6.49 -13.08 -11.94
N MET A 81 -6.82 -12.33 -10.89
CA MET A 81 -5.85 -11.47 -10.22
C MET A 81 -4.76 -12.24 -9.48
N ASP A 82 -5.08 -13.39 -8.88
CA ASP A 82 -4.11 -14.21 -8.15
C ASP A 82 -3.01 -14.79 -9.07
N SER A 83 -3.25 -14.89 -10.39
CA SER A 83 -2.21 -15.26 -11.36
C SER A 83 -1.22 -14.14 -11.68
N PHE A 84 -1.52 -12.88 -11.32
CA PHE A 84 -0.65 -11.73 -11.56
C PHE A 84 0.00 -11.28 -10.24
N GLY A 85 1.06 -12.00 -9.84
CA GLY A 85 1.65 -11.90 -8.51
C GLY A 85 2.10 -10.49 -8.10
N SER A 86 2.90 -9.82 -8.94
CA SER A 86 3.42 -8.48 -8.65
C SER A 86 2.49 -7.33 -9.04
N PHE A 87 1.28 -7.62 -9.55
CA PHE A 87 0.38 -6.62 -10.14
C PHE A 87 0.19 -5.38 -9.27
N TRP A 88 -0.11 -5.56 -7.98
CA TRP A 88 -0.37 -4.44 -7.07
C TRP A 88 0.87 -3.61 -6.76
N SER A 89 2.04 -4.26 -6.76
CA SER A 89 3.33 -3.57 -6.62
C SER A 89 3.65 -2.77 -7.88
N ASP A 90 3.41 -3.35 -9.05
CA ASP A 90 3.65 -2.70 -10.34
C ASP A 90 2.68 -1.53 -10.54
N LEU A 91 1.40 -1.71 -10.19
CA LEU A 91 0.41 -0.63 -10.21
C LEU A 91 0.80 0.52 -9.28
N ASP A 92 1.21 0.22 -8.05
CA ASP A 92 1.67 1.25 -7.11
C ASP A 92 2.90 2.00 -7.64
N ALA A 93 3.86 1.30 -8.21
CA ALA A 93 5.06 1.89 -8.82
C ALA A 93 4.70 2.80 -10.01
N ILE A 94 3.85 2.31 -10.92
CA ILE A 94 3.38 3.05 -12.10
C ILE A 94 2.61 4.31 -11.67
N ILE A 95 1.72 4.22 -10.68
CA ILE A 95 0.97 5.38 -10.17
C ILE A 95 1.93 6.41 -9.56
N LYS A 96 2.87 5.97 -8.71
CA LYS A 96 3.84 6.88 -8.07
C LYS A 96 4.71 7.59 -9.11
N GLU A 97 5.26 6.86 -10.07
CA GLU A 97 6.09 7.45 -11.13
C GLU A 97 5.27 8.41 -12.00
N GLY A 98 4.03 8.05 -12.35
CA GLY A 98 3.14 8.90 -13.14
C GLY A 98 2.73 10.19 -12.42
N LEU A 99 2.52 10.14 -11.11
CA LEU A 99 2.22 11.33 -10.31
C LEU A 99 3.44 12.24 -10.14
N LEU A 100 4.64 11.67 -10.03
CA LEU A 100 5.87 12.47 -10.06
C LEU A 100 6.01 13.23 -11.40
N LEU A 101 5.78 12.54 -12.53
CA LEU A 101 5.77 13.17 -13.86
C LEU A 101 4.70 14.26 -13.97
N TYR A 102 3.52 14.03 -13.41
CA TYR A 102 2.43 15.00 -13.39
C TYR A 102 2.79 16.26 -12.61
N ASN A 103 3.35 16.10 -11.40
CA ASN A 103 3.73 17.23 -10.57
C ASN A 103 4.87 18.04 -11.22
N GLN A 104 5.90 17.37 -11.78
CA GLN A 104 6.99 18.04 -12.49
C GLN A 104 6.48 18.90 -13.66
N LYS A 105 5.64 18.33 -14.53
CA LYS A 105 5.09 19.05 -15.69
C LYS A 105 4.05 20.10 -15.30
N LYS A 106 3.37 19.93 -14.17
CA LYS A 106 2.48 20.95 -13.60
C LYS A 106 3.31 22.17 -13.19
N ASP A 107 4.43 21.96 -12.51
CA ASP A 107 5.31 23.03 -12.05
C ASP A 107 6.01 23.76 -13.22
N GLU A 108 6.37 23.03 -14.29
CA GLU A 108 6.89 23.61 -15.54
C GLU A 108 5.91 24.57 -16.23
N LYS A 109 4.60 24.32 -16.13
CA LYS A 109 3.57 25.23 -16.67
C LYS A 109 3.47 26.54 -15.88
N TYR A 110 4.00 26.62 -14.66
CA TYR A 110 4.04 27.85 -13.86
C TYR A 110 5.36 28.63 -14.00
N THR A 111 6.43 28.01 -14.50
CA THR A 111 7.74 28.65 -14.68
C THR A 111 7.96 29.32 -16.04
N ASP A 112 7.12 29.06 -17.05
CA ASP A 112 7.18 29.75 -18.36
C ASP A 112 6.52 31.15 -18.35
N GLY A 113 6.30 31.73 -17.16
CA GLY A 113 5.58 33.00 -16.98
C GLY A 113 6.17 33.98 -15.98
N LYS A 114 7.27 33.67 -15.27
CA LYS A 114 7.91 34.65 -14.38
C LYS A 114 9.43 34.59 -14.44
N ASN A 115 9.95 35.66 -15.02
CA ASN A 115 11.28 36.19 -14.90
C ASN A 115 11.84 36.08 -13.46
N SER A 116 13.14 35.78 -13.42
CA SER A 116 14.06 35.80 -12.29
C SER A 116 13.78 36.91 -11.28
N GLN A 117 13.68 36.55 -9.99
CA GLN A 117 14.36 37.33 -8.96
C GLN A 117 14.61 36.52 -7.68
N GLU A 118 15.89 36.16 -7.55
CA GLU A 118 16.73 36.16 -6.34
C GLU A 118 16.20 35.56 -5.03
N CYS A 119 16.95 34.53 -4.59
CA CYS A 119 17.13 34.18 -3.18
C CYS A 119 17.56 35.41 -2.36
N PRO A 120 17.10 35.48 -1.12
CA PRO A 120 18.08 35.60 -0.04
C PRO A 120 17.84 34.55 1.05
N GLU A 121 18.88 33.73 1.23
CA GLU A 121 19.57 33.46 2.49
C GLU A 121 18.95 33.94 3.82
N GLY A 122 18.75 32.99 4.74
CA GLY A 122 18.77 33.21 6.20
C GLY A 122 17.41 33.40 6.89
N TYR A 123 16.95 32.39 7.66
CA TYR A 123 17.13 32.28 9.12
C TYR A 123 16.22 31.18 9.70
N LEU A 124 16.83 30.33 10.53
CA LEU A 124 16.16 29.49 11.53
C LEU A 124 15.47 30.37 12.59
N GLN A 125 14.22 30.05 12.96
CA GLN A 125 13.84 29.59 14.31
C GLN A 125 12.32 29.45 14.53
N LYS A 126 12.00 28.33 15.19
CA LYS A 126 11.05 28.11 16.29
C LYS A 126 9.54 28.31 16.12
N ASP A 127 8.88 27.19 16.45
CA ASP A 127 7.72 27.03 17.34
C ASP A 127 6.50 27.92 17.10
N GLN A 128 5.44 27.28 16.59
CA GLN A 128 4.09 27.39 17.18
C GLN A 128 3.17 26.29 16.63
N GLU A 129 2.65 25.49 17.57
CA GLU A 129 1.42 24.72 17.36
C GLU A 129 0.25 25.66 17.00
N PRO A 130 -0.76 25.12 16.31
CA PRO A 130 -2.10 25.35 16.82
C PRO A 130 -2.96 24.08 16.84
N SER A 131 -3.37 23.74 18.05
CA SER A 131 -4.75 23.39 18.41
C SER A 131 -5.79 23.61 17.30
N SER A 132 -6.53 22.55 16.96
CA SER A 132 -7.96 22.69 16.67
C SER A 132 -8.70 21.35 16.82
N ASN A 133 -9.60 21.35 17.80
CA ASN A 133 -10.83 20.59 17.94
C ASN A 133 -11.26 19.74 16.73
N ILE A 134 -11.34 18.43 16.95
CA ILE A 134 -12.10 17.50 16.09
C ILE A 134 -13.56 17.53 16.57
N PRO A 135 -14.55 17.93 15.75
CA PRO A 135 -15.93 17.61 16.01
C PRO A 135 -16.23 16.18 15.57
N VAL A 136 -16.83 15.46 16.51
CA VAL A 136 -17.58 14.21 16.38
C VAL A 136 -18.59 14.28 15.22
N ALA A 137 -18.90 13.08 14.68
CA ALA A 137 -20.03 12.72 13.82
C ALA A 137 -19.76 12.61 12.32
N VAL A 138 -19.35 11.41 11.87
CA VAL A 138 -20.07 10.70 10.79
C VAL A 138 -19.88 9.18 10.97
N GLU A 139 -20.45 8.63 12.05
CA GLU A 139 -20.86 7.22 12.09
C GLU A 139 -22.29 7.16 11.55
N SER A 140 -22.45 6.80 10.27
CA SER A 140 -23.63 6.09 9.77
C SER A 140 -23.43 5.85 8.28
N LEU A 141 -23.33 4.57 7.93
CA LEU A 141 -23.62 3.92 6.66
C LEU A 141 -22.59 2.82 6.44
N LEU A 142 -22.92 1.64 6.98
CA LEU A 142 -22.97 0.34 6.29
C LEU A 142 -23.24 -0.73 7.35
N GLN A 143 -24.45 -0.68 7.92
CA GLN A 143 -25.13 -1.88 8.39
C GLN A 143 -25.87 -2.45 7.18
N SER A 144 -25.34 -3.53 6.60
CA SER A 144 -26.14 -4.55 5.92
C SER A 144 -25.34 -5.86 5.93
N ASP A 145 -25.98 -6.87 6.50
CA ASP A 145 -25.83 -8.29 6.20
C ASP A 145 -24.56 -9.00 6.69
N ILE A 146 -24.52 -9.20 8.01
CA ILE A 146 -23.95 -10.41 8.61
C ILE A 146 -25.00 -11.51 8.41
N SER A 147 -24.84 -12.30 7.34
CA SER A 147 -25.46 -13.62 7.22
C SER A 147 -24.34 -14.65 7.28
N ASP A 148 -24.33 -15.39 8.38
CA ASP A 148 -23.74 -16.71 8.62
C ASP A 148 -22.55 -17.13 7.75
N CYS A 149 -21.36 -17.16 8.36
CA CYS A 149 -20.35 -18.18 8.05
C CYS A 149 -19.53 -18.48 9.30
N LEU A 150 -19.73 -19.69 9.83
CA LEU A 150 -18.88 -20.30 10.85
C LEU A 150 -17.39 -20.19 10.46
N PRO A 151 -16.47 -20.09 11.44
CA PRO A 151 -15.05 -20.20 11.17
C PRO A 151 -14.74 -21.60 10.59
N PRO A 152 -13.98 -21.71 9.49
CA PRO A 152 -13.54 -23.01 8.99
C PRO A 152 -12.57 -23.66 9.98
N PRO A 153 -12.57 -25.01 10.11
CA PRO A 153 -11.69 -25.75 11.01
C PRO A 153 -10.20 -25.55 10.67
N LEU A 154 -9.35 -25.60 11.70
CA LEU A 154 -7.89 -25.39 11.69
C LEU A 154 -7.06 -26.40 10.87
N GLU A 155 -7.63 -27.09 9.88
CA GLU A 155 -6.95 -28.18 9.16
C GLU A 155 -6.45 -27.83 7.75
N GLU A 156 -6.73 -26.64 7.21
CA GLU A 156 -6.25 -26.22 5.87
C GLU A 156 -4.85 -25.57 5.84
N ILE A 157 -4.01 -25.78 6.85
CA ILE A 157 -2.68 -25.13 6.93
C ILE A 157 -1.59 -25.86 6.10
N ARG A 158 -1.88 -26.99 5.43
CA ARG A 158 -0.83 -27.86 4.87
C ARG A 158 -0.36 -27.61 3.43
N GLN A 159 -0.75 -26.54 2.73
CA GLN A 159 -0.36 -26.35 1.31
C GLN A 159 0.28 -25.00 0.94
N ASN A 160 0.82 -24.25 1.89
CA ASN A 160 1.70 -23.12 1.57
C ASN A 160 3.14 -23.47 1.96
N ASN A 161 3.91 -23.93 0.97
CA ASN A 161 5.37 -23.98 1.08
C ASN A 161 5.89 -22.55 1.27
N PRO A 162 6.47 -22.17 2.42
CA PRO A 162 7.05 -20.85 2.57
C PRO A 162 8.38 -20.85 1.81
N ILE A 163 8.40 -20.23 0.63
CA ILE A 163 9.65 -19.80 0.01
C ILE A 163 10.17 -18.65 0.89
N ALA A 164 10.89 -19.02 1.95
CA ALA A 164 11.58 -18.10 2.82
C ALA A 164 12.79 -17.54 2.06
N ILE A 165 12.60 -16.40 1.39
CA ILE A 165 13.74 -15.56 1.03
C ILE A 165 14.47 -15.25 2.36
N PRO A 166 15.77 -15.59 2.51
CA PRO A 166 16.48 -15.41 3.78
C PRO A 166 16.64 -13.92 4.08
N ASP A 167 15.70 -13.36 4.82
CA ASP A 167 15.80 -12.03 5.39
C ASP A 167 16.63 -12.10 6.67
N TRP A 168 17.46 -11.09 6.96
CA TRP A 168 18.29 -11.08 8.16
C TRP A 168 17.46 -11.22 9.44
N LEU A 169 16.22 -10.71 9.42
CA LEU A 169 15.26 -10.85 10.52
C LEU A 169 14.77 -12.30 10.66
N SER A 170 14.55 -13.02 9.57
CA SER A 170 14.17 -14.44 9.60
C SER A 170 15.26 -15.30 10.26
N THR A 171 16.53 -15.04 9.92
CA THR A 171 17.69 -15.71 10.53
C THR A 171 17.81 -15.39 12.03
N ARG A 172 17.54 -14.14 12.43
CA ARG A 172 17.54 -13.76 13.85
C ARG A 172 16.37 -14.37 14.62
N LEU A 173 15.18 -14.43 14.03
CA LEU A 173 14.02 -15.09 14.64
C LEU A 173 14.27 -16.59 14.83
N GLN A 174 14.90 -17.26 13.86
CA GLN A 174 15.32 -18.66 14.00
C GLN A 174 16.33 -18.86 15.15
N LYS A 175 17.23 -17.90 15.40
CA LYS A 175 18.13 -17.94 16.56
C LYS A 175 17.40 -17.72 17.88
N CYS A 176 16.44 -16.80 17.94
CA CYS A 176 15.65 -16.56 19.16
C CYS A 176 14.73 -17.75 19.49
N PHE A 177 14.20 -18.42 18.46
CA PHE A 177 13.24 -19.53 18.54
C PHE A 177 13.73 -20.76 17.76
N PRO A 178 14.76 -21.46 18.29
CA PRO A 178 15.30 -22.63 17.61
C PRO A 178 14.23 -23.74 17.52
N GLY A 179 13.99 -24.21 16.29
CA GLY A 179 13.05 -25.30 16.02
C GLY A 179 11.58 -24.89 15.93
N SER A 180 11.25 -23.59 16.07
CA SER A 180 9.88 -23.11 15.85
C SER A 180 9.61 -22.82 14.38
N LEU A 181 8.38 -23.08 13.95
CA LEU A 181 7.95 -22.74 12.59
C LEU A 181 7.82 -21.22 12.46
N ILE A 182 8.47 -20.63 11.46
CA ILE A 182 8.37 -19.20 11.16
C ILE A 182 7.79 -19.05 9.76
N MET A 183 6.61 -18.45 9.67
CA MET A 183 5.90 -18.19 8.43
C MET A 183 6.09 -16.72 8.03
N ALA A 184 6.83 -16.46 6.96
CA ALA A 184 7.02 -15.12 6.44
C ALA A 184 5.85 -14.69 5.53
N ASN A 185 5.55 -13.38 5.50
CA ASN A 185 4.53 -12.76 4.64
C ASN A 185 3.16 -13.46 4.72
N TRP A 186 2.73 -13.81 5.94
CA TRP A 186 1.51 -14.57 6.15
C TRP A 186 0.27 -13.68 5.97
N LYS A 187 -0.79 -14.23 5.37
CA LYS A 187 -2.08 -13.52 5.21
C LYS A 187 -2.99 -13.84 6.38
N TYR A 188 -3.27 -12.83 7.20
CA TYR A 188 -4.19 -12.92 8.34
C TYR A 188 -5.39 -11.99 8.15
N ARG A 189 -6.59 -12.57 8.05
CA ARG A 189 -7.87 -11.82 7.92
C ARG A 189 -7.81 -10.72 6.84
N GLY A 190 -7.19 -11.03 5.70
CA GLY A 190 -7.03 -10.11 4.58
C GLY A 190 -5.87 -9.10 4.69
N ASN A 191 -5.11 -9.11 5.79
CA ASN A 191 -3.91 -8.30 5.98
C ASN A 191 -2.66 -9.16 5.81
N ASN A 192 -1.58 -8.60 5.26
CA ASN A 192 -0.27 -9.25 5.22
C ASN A 192 0.50 -8.90 6.49
N VAL A 193 0.96 -9.91 7.22
CA VAL A 193 1.84 -9.76 8.38
C VAL A 193 3.23 -10.24 8.02
N ASP A 194 4.27 -9.60 8.58
CA ASP A 194 5.65 -9.88 8.16
C ASP A 194 6.08 -11.28 8.58
N TYR A 195 5.82 -11.67 9.84
CA TYR A 195 6.11 -13.01 10.32
C TYR A 195 5.02 -13.50 11.26
N TYR A 196 4.72 -14.80 11.19
CA TYR A 196 3.83 -15.50 12.08
C TYR A 196 4.51 -16.75 12.65
N LEU A 197 4.47 -16.89 13.97
CA LEU A 197 5.02 -18.03 14.70
C LEU A 197 3.83 -18.77 15.35
N PRO A 198 3.30 -19.83 14.72
CA PRO A 198 2.13 -20.54 15.22
C PRO A 198 2.34 -21.18 16.58
N ASP A 199 3.54 -21.73 16.83
CA ASP A 199 3.88 -22.42 18.08
C ASP A 199 3.75 -21.50 19.30
N HIS A 200 4.00 -20.20 19.10
CA HIS A 200 3.93 -19.17 20.14
C HIS A 200 2.71 -18.26 19.98
N LYS A 201 1.86 -18.49 18.96
CA LYS A 201 0.74 -17.62 18.58
C LYS A 201 1.16 -16.15 18.44
N LEU A 202 2.32 -15.91 17.84
CA LEU A 202 2.92 -14.58 17.72
C LEU A 202 2.86 -14.07 16.29
N ILE A 203 2.42 -12.83 16.13
CA ILE A 203 2.46 -12.09 14.88
C ILE A 203 3.46 -10.93 15.03
N LEU A 204 4.40 -10.80 14.11
CA LEU A 204 5.40 -9.74 14.07
C LEU A 204 5.17 -8.84 12.86
N MET A 205 5.23 -7.52 13.08
CA MET A 205 5.15 -6.52 12.03
C MET A 205 6.34 -5.57 12.08
N ARG A 206 6.91 -5.25 10.92
CA ARG A 206 8.03 -4.31 10.78
C ARG A 206 7.54 -2.85 10.76
N PRO A 207 8.37 -1.91 11.25
CA PRO A 207 8.09 -0.50 11.11
C PRO A 207 8.07 -0.11 9.62
N GLY A 208 7.17 0.80 9.25
CA GLY A 208 7.02 1.28 7.86
C GLY A 208 5.95 0.57 7.03
N ARG A 209 5.51 -0.64 7.40
CA ARG A 209 4.28 -1.24 6.83
C ARG A 209 3.06 -0.76 7.60
N LEU A 210 2.66 0.49 7.35
CA LEU A 210 1.42 1.07 7.87
C LEU A 210 0.22 0.36 7.23
N THR A 211 -0.25 -0.73 7.84
CA THR A 211 -1.62 -1.18 7.61
C THR A 211 -2.55 -0.14 8.23
N LYS A 212 -3.44 0.48 7.45
CA LYS A 212 -4.52 1.40 7.90
C LYS A 212 -5.47 0.79 8.97
N SER A 213 -5.15 -0.41 9.46
CA SER A 213 -5.98 -1.29 10.27
C SER A 213 -5.21 -1.93 11.45
N TYR A 214 -4.07 -1.38 11.90
CA TYR A 214 -3.30 -1.97 13.03
C TYR A 214 -4.17 -2.21 14.26
N ALA A 215 -4.99 -1.22 14.66
CA ALA A 215 -5.89 -1.34 15.82
C ALA A 215 -6.89 -2.50 15.66
N ARG A 216 -7.45 -2.66 14.46
CA ARG A 216 -8.41 -3.73 14.17
C ARG A 216 -7.72 -5.10 14.04
N LEU A 217 -6.50 -5.14 13.52
CA LEU A 217 -5.69 -6.36 13.46
C LEU A 217 -5.28 -6.82 14.85
N HIS A 218 -4.88 -5.88 15.72
CA HIS A 218 -4.58 -6.14 17.12
C HIS A 218 -5.80 -6.70 17.84
N TYR A 219 -6.98 -6.08 17.67
CA TYR A 219 -8.23 -6.55 18.24
C TYR A 219 -8.56 -8.00 17.82
N TYR A 220 -8.43 -8.32 16.53
CA TYR A 220 -8.70 -9.68 16.06
C TYR A 220 -7.64 -10.69 16.53
N ALA A 221 -6.37 -10.31 16.56
CA ALA A 221 -5.31 -11.19 17.06
C ALA A 221 -5.54 -11.52 18.53
N GLU A 222 -5.86 -10.52 19.35
CA GLU A 222 -6.12 -10.68 20.78
C GLU A 222 -7.34 -11.57 21.05
N ASN A 223 -8.43 -11.38 20.29
CA ASN A 223 -9.62 -12.25 20.38
C ASN A 223 -9.35 -13.71 20.01
N GLU A 224 -8.37 -13.99 19.15
CA GLU A 224 -7.95 -15.35 18.78
C GLU A 224 -6.82 -15.88 19.68
N GLY A 225 -6.44 -15.13 20.72
CA GLY A 225 -5.38 -15.50 21.65
C GLY A 225 -3.97 -15.42 21.03
N MET A 226 -3.80 -14.61 19.98
CA MET A 226 -2.53 -14.29 19.36
C MET A 226 -2.01 -12.94 19.86
N THR A 227 -0.69 -12.87 20.06
CA THR A 227 -0.04 -11.62 20.45
C THR A 227 0.58 -10.94 19.22
N LEU A 228 0.10 -9.73 18.93
CA LEU A 228 0.66 -8.88 17.89
C LEU A 228 1.80 -8.02 18.45
N ILE A 229 2.98 -8.13 17.85
CA ILE A 229 4.16 -7.36 18.22
C ILE A 229 4.54 -6.45 17.06
N TRP A 230 4.42 -5.15 17.31
CA TRP A 230 5.02 -4.14 16.46
C TRP A 230 6.50 -3.97 16.79
N LEU A 231 7.36 -4.20 15.80
CA LEU A 231 8.79 -3.97 15.91
C LEU A 231 9.10 -2.51 15.65
N GLU A 232 9.85 -1.87 16.55
CA GLU A 232 10.39 -0.55 16.31
C GLU A 232 11.75 -0.64 15.63
N GLU A 233 12.18 0.44 14.96
CA GLU A 233 13.51 0.55 14.34
C GLU A 233 14.64 0.17 15.32
N LYS A 234 14.45 0.50 16.60
CA LYS A 234 15.38 0.22 17.70
C LYS A 234 15.47 -1.27 18.04
N ASP A 235 14.36 -1.99 17.95
CA ASP A 235 14.32 -3.44 18.21
C ASP A 235 14.97 -4.22 17.06
N LEU A 236 14.95 -3.66 15.84
CA LEU A 236 15.59 -4.24 14.67
C LEU A 236 17.12 -4.15 14.76
N GLN A 237 17.67 -3.14 15.44
CA GLN A 237 19.11 -2.96 15.57
C GLN A 237 19.75 -3.85 16.66
N ASP A 238 19.05 -4.14 17.76
CA ASP A 238 19.57 -4.92 18.89
C ASP A 238 18.89 -6.29 19.04
N GLU A 239 19.63 -7.35 18.69
CA GLU A 239 19.21 -8.76 18.79
C GLU A 239 18.80 -9.17 20.20
N LYS A 240 19.47 -8.65 21.24
CA LYS A 240 19.15 -9.01 22.63
C LYS A 240 17.85 -8.37 23.08
N ASN A 241 17.57 -7.15 22.64
CA ASN A 241 16.31 -6.47 22.94
C ASN A 241 15.14 -7.11 22.20
N LEU A 242 15.34 -7.51 20.93
CA LEU A 242 14.33 -8.24 20.16
C LEU A 242 13.94 -9.55 20.88
N CYS A 243 14.90 -10.43 21.19
CA CYS A 243 14.55 -11.69 21.85
C CYS A 243 13.94 -11.46 23.24
N ARG A 244 14.38 -10.43 24.00
CA ARG A 244 13.78 -10.09 25.31
C ARG A 244 12.35 -9.58 25.19
N LYS A 245 12.07 -8.72 24.21
CA LYS A 245 10.74 -8.14 23.98
C LYS A 245 9.74 -9.23 23.58
N ILE A 246 10.18 -10.18 22.75
CA ILE A 246 9.34 -11.29 22.30
C ILE A 246 9.17 -12.36 23.42
N LYS A 247 10.21 -12.68 24.21
CA LYS A 247 10.12 -13.69 25.30
C LYS A 247 9.40 -13.23 26.57
N LYS A 248 9.10 -11.93 26.72
CA LYS A 248 8.45 -11.37 27.92
C LYS A 248 6.92 -11.43 27.86
N ARG A 249 6.36 -11.96 26.76
CA ARG A 249 4.93 -12.08 26.48
C ARG A 249 4.60 -13.54 26.28
#